data_AF-A0A1A1ZKX7-F1
#
_entry.id   AF-A0A1A1ZKX7-F1
#
_cell.length_a   1.000
_cell.length_b   1.000
_cell.length_c   1.000
_cell.angle_alpha   90.00
_cell.angle_beta   90.00
_cell.angle_gamma   90.00
#
_symmetry.space_group_name_H-M   'P 1'
#
loop_
_entity.id
_entity.type
_entity.pdbx_description
1 polymer ?
#
loop_
_entity_poly.entity_id
_entity_poly.type
_entity_poly.pdbx_seq_one_letter_code
_entity_poly.pdbx_strand_id
1 'polypeptide(L)'
;MTKHAVSLLSVVIAVVAVVSGCSLESLSQSSGVVNVVVGYQSKTINTVTAGTLLRAQGYLERRLADITTRTGTKYAVRWQDYDTGAPITAQMLAEKIDIGSMGDYPMLINGSKTQTNPLARTEMVSITGYHPKGALNMVVVAPDSPATALADLAGGKVSASVGSAGHGTLVRALNKGGVGGVEVLNQQPQVGASALESGQVQALSQFVAWPGLLVYQGKAKLLYDGAELNLPTLHGVVVRRSYGSAHPEVLGAFLQAQLDATDFLNSKPLEAARIVAQASGLPQEVVYLYNGPGGTSFDATLKPSLIDALKSDVPYLRSIGDFADLDVAKFAVDEPLRAVFAARGLDYDAVRARSANPSALRGDPALASELWLDGSDATQTVANPTALLHAIRDASARGARLRAAYVPDAELGTRWFADKAVWVRDGQAYHPFGTVAGARRYVAAHQGSVAVNYQQALGGSV
;
A
#
# COMPACT_ATOMS: atom_id res chain seq x y z
N MET A 1 -72.10 -38.93 -24.59
CA MET A 1 -73.18 -38.81 -23.59
C MET A 1 -72.49 -38.85 -22.25
N THR A 2 -72.33 -37.80 -21.45
CA THR A 2 -73.14 -36.63 -21.13
C THR A 2 -72.27 -35.35 -21.07
N LYS A 3 -72.82 -34.25 -21.60
CA LYS A 3 -72.29 -32.86 -21.55
C LYS A 3 -72.93 -32.16 -20.36
N HIS A 4 -72.21 -31.31 -19.61
CA HIS A 4 -72.71 -30.11 -18.91
C HIS A 4 -71.52 -29.13 -18.88
N ALA A 5 -71.52 -28.05 -19.66
CA ALA A 5 -72.13 -26.73 -19.43
C ALA A 5 -71.07 -25.73 -18.89
N VAL A 6 -70.65 -24.73 -19.70
CA VAL A 6 -71.01 -23.28 -19.58
C VAL A 6 -70.25 -22.62 -18.41
N SER A 7 -69.49 -21.52 -18.50
CA SER A 7 -69.54 -20.32 -19.36
C SER A 7 -68.22 -19.51 -19.25
N LEU A 8 -67.86 -18.85 -20.35
CA LEU A 8 -67.25 -17.51 -20.51
C LEU A 8 -66.38 -16.90 -19.39
N LEU A 9 -65.15 -16.51 -19.74
CA LEU A 9 -64.78 -15.09 -19.91
C LEU A 9 -63.41 -14.95 -20.61
N SER A 10 -63.39 -14.27 -21.75
CA SER A 10 -62.18 -13.67 -22.34
C SER A 10 -62.10 -12.22 -21.86
N VAL A 11 -60.93 -11.74 -21.42
CA VAL A 11 -60.36 -10.38 -21.63
C VAL A 11 -58.97 -10.30 -20.94
N VAL A 12 -57.97 -9.97 -21.77
CA VAL A 12 -56.78 -9.10 -21.59
C VAL A 12 -56.30 -8.75 -20.17
N ILE A 13 -54.98 -8.84 -19.92
CA ILE A 13 -54.09 -7.90 -19.17
C ILE A 13 -52.67 -8.50 -19.20
N ALA A 14 -51.75 -7.95 -19.98
CA ALA A 14 -50.82 -6.84 -19.68
C ALA A 14 -49.48 -7.32 -19.09
N VAL A 15 -48.42 -6.75 -19.68
CA VAL A 15 -47.00 -6.92 -19.40
C VAL A 15 -46.69 -6.80 -17.90
N VAL A 16 -46.02 -7.81 -17.33
CA VAL A 16 -45.29 -7.67 -16.05
C VAL A 16 -43.80 -7.62 -16.37
N ALA A 17 -43.32 -6.40 -16.61
CA ALA A 17 -41.98 -5.99 -16.24
C ALA A 17 -42.08 -5.28 -14.88
N VAL A 18 -40.95 -5.18 -14.14
CA VAL A 18 -40.79 -4.59 -12.80
C VAL A 18 -41.01 -5.65 -11.69
N VAL A 19 -40.09 -6.02 -10.79
CA VAL A 19 -39.06 -5.29 -10.03
C VAL A 19 -37.88 -6.24 -9.70
N SER A 20 -36.63 -5.86 -10.02
CA SER A 20 -35.43 -6.44 -9.38
C SER A 20 -34.35 -5.36 -9.25
N GLY A 21 -34.75 -4.19 -8.77
CA GLY A 21 -33.91 -2.98 -8.75
C GLY A 21 -34.00 -2.13 -7.48
N CYS A 22 -34.62 -2.61 -6.40
CA CYS A 22 -34.76 -1.83 -5.16
C CYS A 22 -34.31 -2.65 -3.95
N SER A 23 -33.01 -2.75 -3.72
CA SER A 23 -32.47 -3.18 -2.40
C SER A 23 -31.16 -2.49 -2.01
N LEU A 24 -30.66 -1.53 -2.80
CA LEU A 24 -29.44 -0.78 -2.49
C LEU A 24 -29.69 0.66 -2.03
N GLU A 25 -30.88 1.22 -2.26
CA GLU A 25 -31.25 2.59 -1.86
C GLU A 25 -32.02 2.68 -0.54
N SER A 26 -32.56 1.57 -0.01
CA SER A 26 -33.48 1.59 1.13
C SER A 26 -32.82 1.72 2.52
N LEU A 27 -31.51 1.90 2.61
CA LEU A 27 -30.79 2.10 3.88
C LEU A 27 -30.05 3.45 3.96
N SER A 28 -30.25 4.37 3.02
CA SER A 28 -29.55 5.67 3.02
C SER A 28 -30.17 6.73 3.93
N GLN A 29 -31.36 6.52 4.51
CA GLN A 29 -32.01 7.50 5.39
C GLN A 29 -32.93 6.84 6.45
N SER A 30 -32.41 5.97 7.30
CA SER A 30 -33.12 5.68 8.56
C SER A 30 -32.90 6.84 9.52
N SER A 31 -33.96 7.53 9.94
CA SER A 31 -33.90 8.56 10.97
C SER A 31 -33.25 7.97 12.25
N GLY A 32 -32.25 8.66 12.80
CA GLY A 32 -31.57 8.27 14.04
C GLY A 32 -30.38 7.31 13.92
N VAL A 33 -29.84 7.09 12.71
CA VAL A 33 -28.57 6.35 12.52
C VAL A 33 -27.53 7.24 11.85
N VAL A 34 -26.34 7.34 12.45
CA VAL A 34 -25.18 8.05 11.88
C VAL A 34 -24.46 7.11 10.91
N ASN A 35 -24.42 7.47 9.63
CA ASN A 35 -23.65 6.73 8.63
C ASN A 35 -22.16 7.08 8.72
N VAL A 36 -21.29 6.09 8.59
CA VAL A 36 -19.83 6.24 8.52
C VAL A 36 -19.35 5.56 7.26
N VAL A 37 -19.03 6.32 6.21
CA VAL A 37 -18.55 5.78 4.94
C VAL A 37 -17.04 5.93 4.83
N VAL A 38 -16.35 4.79 4.77
CA VAL A 38 -14.89 4.71 4.68
C VAL A 38 -14.47 4.21 3.30
N GLY A 39 -13.75 5.05 2.55
CA GLY A 39 -13.07 4.67 1.31
C GLY A 39 -11.68 4.13 1.60
N TYR A 40 -11.39 2.90 1.16
CA TYR A 40 -10.08 2.26 1.34
C TYR A 40 -9.65 1.51 0.08
N GLN A 41 -8.40 1.05 0.08
CA GLN A 41 -7.80 0.33 -1.05
C GLN A 41 -7.31 -1.04 -0.58
N SER A 42 -8.08 -2.11 -0.81
CA SER A 42 -7.83 -3.41 -0.18
C SER A 42 -6.48 -4.05 -0.54
N LYS A 43 -5.96 -3.74 -1.74
CA LYS A 43 -4.69 -4.24 -2.29
C LYS A 43 -3.51 -3.27 -2.16
N THR A 44 -3.73 -2.09 -1.57
CA THR A 44 -2.66 -1.14 -1.24
C THR A 44 -2.23 -1.39 0.20
N ILE A 45 -1.27 -2.30 0.36
CA ILE A 45 -0.84 -2.85 1.67
C ILE A 45 -0.35 -1.81 2.69
N ASN A 46 0.10 -0.65 2.22
CA ASN A 46 0.57 0.49 3.00
C ASN A 46 -0.58 1.27 3.66
N THR A 47 -1.84 1.05 3.27
CA THR A 47 -3.03 1.65 3.90
C THR A 47 -3.76 0.69 4.86
N VAL A 48 -3.24 -0.51 5.12
CA VAL A 48 -3.98 -1.58 5.82
C VAL A 48 -4.46 -1.18 7.21
N THR A 49 -3.74 -0.31 7.92
CA THR A 49 -4.07 0.17 9.25
C THR A 49 -5.28 1.11 9.28
N ALA A 50 -5.69 1.66 8.14
CA ALA A 50 -6.92 2.46 7.97
C ALA A 50 -7.85 1.85 6.89
N GLY A 51 -7.76 0.53 6.69
CA GLY A 51 -8.43 -0.18 5.62
C GLY A 51 -8.53 -1.67 5.94
N THR A 52 -7.86 -2.50 5.14
CA THR A 52 -8.00 -3.96 5.15
C THR A 52 -7.86 -4.60 6.53
N LEU A 53 -6.82 -4.26 7.29
CA LEU A 53 -6.59 -4.87 8.61
C LEU A 53 -7.57 -4.33 9.65
N LEU A 54 -7.78 -3.01 9.68
CA LEU A 54 -8.75 -2.36 10.59
C LEU A 54 -10.15 -2.95 10.41
N ARG A 55 -10.59 -3.07 9.15
CA ARG A 55 -11.88 -3.66 8.76
C ARG A 55 -11.97 -5.14 9.12
N ALA A 56 -10.98 -5.94 8.74
CA ALA A 56 -11.00 -7.39 8.99
C ALA A 56 -11.01 -7.70 10.50
N GLN A 57 -10.37 -6.85 11.30
CA GLN A 57 -10.40 -6.95 12.76
C GLN A 57 -11.70 -6.42 13.36
N GLY A 58 -12.50 -5.61 12.66
CA GLY A 58 -13.74 -5.00 13.18
C GLY A 58 -13.50 -3.97 14.29
N TYR A 59 -12.34 -3.30 14.29
CA TYR A 59 -11.96 -2.37 15.37
C TYR A 59 -12.89 -1.15 15.43
N LEU A 60 -13.26 -0.58 14.28
CA LEU A 60 -14.12 0.61 14.23
C LEU A 60 -15.54 0.28 14.72
N GLU A 61 -16.11 -0.84 14.25
CA GLU A 61 -17.44 -1.27 14.61
C GLU A 61 -17.56 -1.52 16.11
N ARG A 62 -16.55 -2.16 16.74
CA ARG A 62 -16.53 -2.34 18.19
C ARG A 62 -16.48 -1.01 18.95
N ARG A 63 -15.61 -0.09 18.54
CA ARG A 63 -15.49 1.22 19.19
C ARG A 63 -16.77 2.04 19.08
N LEU A 64 -17.46 1.98 17.93
CA LEU A 64 -18.75 2.64 17.76
C LEU A 64 -19.85 1.95 18.56
N ALA A 65 -19.83 0.62 18.70
CA ALA A 65 -20.77 -0.11 19.55
C ALA A 65 -20.63 0.25 21.04
N ASP A 66 -19.41 0.49 21.52
CA ASP A 66 -19.15 0.98 22.88
C ASP A 66 -19.76 2.38 23.08
N ILE A 67 -19.64 3.26 22.07
CA ILE A 67 -20.30 4.58 22.09
C ILE A 67 -21.82 4.42 22.09
N THR A 68 -22.38 3.56 21.22
CA THR A 68 -23.82 3.25 21.20
C THR A 68 -24.33 2.79 22.56
N THR A 69 -23.59 1.91 23.24
CA THR A 69 -23.97 1.41 24.58
C THR A 69 -24.04 2.53 25.61
N ARG A 70 -23.16 3.54 25.50
CA ARG A 70 -23.07 4.66 26.43
C ARG A 70 -24.04 5.81 26.13
N THR A 71 -24.36 6.05 24.85
CA THR A 71 -25.12 7.25 24.43
C THR A 71 -26.46 6.94 23.78
N GLY A 72 -26.70 5.70 23.36
CA GLY A 72 -27.87 5.31 22.55
C GLY A 72 -27.75 5.68 21.06
N THR A 73 -26.71 6.40 20.65
CA THR A 73 -26.49 6.77 19.24
C THR A 73 -26.18 5.53 18.41
N LYS A 74 -26.92 5.30 17.33
CA LYS A 74 -26.69 4.17 16.43
C LYS A 74 -25.78 4.57 15.27
N TYR A 75 -24.84 3.70 14.91
CA TYR A 75 -23.90 3.91 13.82
C TYR A 75 -24.02 2.81 12.77
N ALA A 76 -23.83 3.16 11.50
CA ALA A 76 -23.73 2.21 10.39
C ALA A 76 -22.45 2.45 9.58
N VAL A 77 -21.51 1.51 9.68
CA VAL A 77 -20.23 1.58 8.95
C VAL A 77 -20.36 0.96 7.56
N ARG A 78 -19.92 1.68 6.54
CA ARG A 78 -19.87 1.22 5.15
C ARG A 78 -18.44 1.35 4.63
N TRP A 79 -17.85 0.20 4.33
CA TRP A 79 -16.53 0.13 3.69
C TRP A 79 -16.69 0.08 2.17
N GLN A 80 -16.04 1.00 1.46
CA GLN A 80 -16.01 1.04 0.00
C GLN A 80 -14.59 0.83 -0.50
N ASP A 81 -14.39 -0.24 -1.26
CA ASP A 81 -13.09 -0.65 -1.77
C ASP A 81 -12.82 -0.08 -3.16
N TYR A 82 -11.60 0.42 -3.39
CA TYR A 82 -11.17 1.03 -4.64
C TYR A 82 -9.74 0.63 -5.00
N ASP A 83 -9.44 0.57 -6.30
CA ASP A 83 -8.09 0.21 -6.78
C ASP A 83 -7.05 1.33 -6.61
N THR A 84 -7.49 2.58 -6.56
CA THR A 84 -6.62 3.77 -6.46
C THR A 84 -7.28 4.88 -5.65
N GLY A 85 -6.51 5.92 -5.30
CA GLY A 85 -7.03 7.08 -4.58
C GLY A 85 -7.92 8.01 -5.42
N ALA A 86 -7.81 7.99 -6.76
CA ALA A 86 -8.59 8.88 -7.63
C ALA A 86 -10.13 8.66 -7.53
N PRO A 87 -10.63 7.41 -7.57
CA PRO A 87 -12.03 7.11 -7.26
C PRO A 87 -12.47 7.56 -5.87
N ILE A 88 -11.64 7.37 -4.83
CA ILE A 88 -11.97 7.83 -3.47
C ILE A 88 -12.15 9.35 -3.47
N THR A 89 -11.25 10.08 -4.11
CA THR A 89 -11.35 11.54 -4.27
C THR A 89 -12.63 11.96 -4.99
N ALA A 90 -13.00 11.29 -6.08
CA ALA A 90 -14.24 11.58 -6.79
C ALA A 90 -15.48 11.40 -5.90
N GLN A 91 -15.51 10.35 -5.06
CA GLN A 91 -16.63 10.11 -4.16
C GLN A 91 -16.65 11.06 -2.95
N MET A 92 -15.48 11.46 -2.42
CA MET A 92 -15.42 12.48 -1.36
C MET A 92 -15.86 13.85 -1.87
N LEU A 93 -15.50 14.21 -3.10
CA LEU A 93 -15.98 15.44 -3.76
C LEU A 93 -17.51 15.42 -3.94
N ALA A 94 -18.07 14.23 -4.19
CA ALA A 94 -19.51 14.00 -4.26
C ALA A 94 -20.16 13.77 -2.88
N GLU A 95 -19.43 13.96 -1.78
CA GLU A 95 -19.90 13.83 -0.39
C GLU A 95 -20.41 12.42 -0.03
N LYS A 96 -20.00 11.40 -0.80
CA LYS A 96 -20.39 9.99 -0.62
C LYS A 96 -19.43 9.19 0.25
N ILE A 97 -18.24 9.71 0.52
CA ILE A 97 -17.24 9.15 1.44
C ILE A 97 -16.90 10.20 2.48
N ASP A 98 -16.84 9.77 3.74
CA ASP A 98 -16.57 10.64 4.89
C ASP A 98 -15.09 10.61 5.26
N ILE A 99 -14.51 9.41 5.26
CA ILE A 99 -13.11 9.14 5.61
C ILE A 99 -12.48 8.36 4.45
N GLY A 100 -11.36 8.83 3.91
CA GLY A 100 -10.65 8.19 2.82
C GLY A 100 -9.21 7.87 3.20
N SER A 101 -8.71 6.69 2.83
CA SER A 101 -7.29 6.35 2.94
C SER A 101 -6.64 6.21 1.57
N MET A 102 -5.54 6.92 1.35
CA MET A 102 -4.84 6.97 0.06
C MET A 102 -3.38 7.45 0.20
N GLY A 103 -2.62 7.40 -0.90
CA GLY A 103 -1.24 7.90 -0.96
C GLY A 103 -1.11 9.43 -0.97
N ASP A 104 0.09 9.92 -0.69
CA ASP A 104 0.55 11.31 -0.85
C ASP A 104 -0.05 12.06 -2.06
N TYR A 105 0.21 11.61 -3.29
CA TYR A 105 -0.28 12.30 -4.50
C TYR A 105 -1.82 12.41 -4.54
N PRO A 106 -2.60 11.31 -4.41
CA PRO A 106 -4.05 11.43 -4.39
C PRO A 106 -4.59 12.20 -3.17
N MET A 107 -3.93 12.20 -2.00
CA MET A 107 -4.32 13.04 -0.86
C MET A 107 -4.18 14.53 -1.18
N LEU A 108 -3.09 14.92 -1.83
CA LEU A 108 -2.90 16.31 -2.27
C LEU A 108 -3.93 16.72 -3.31
N ILE A 109 -4.20 15.85 -4.30
CA ILE A 109 -5.27 16.08 -5.29
C ILE A 109 -6.62 16.19 -4.60
N ASN A 110 -6.89 15.38 -3.58
CA ASN A 110 -8.12 15.42 -2.79
C ASN A 110 -8.29 16.76 -2.07
N GLY A 111 -7.29 17.19 -1.30
CA GLY A 111 -7.32 18.49 -0.62
C GLY A 111 -7.48 19.64 -1.60
N SER A 112 -6.72 19.60 -2.70
CA SER A 112 -6.76 20.62 -3.76
C SER A 112 -8.13 20.75 -4.42
N LYS A 113 -8.80 19.63 -4.73
CA LYS A 113 -10.11 19.61 -5.42
C LYS A 113 -11.29 19.89 -4.49
N THR A 114 -11.19 19.54 -3.21
CA THR A 114 -12.32 19.66 -2.28
C THR A 114 -12.37 21.00 -1.57
N GLN A 115 -11.26 21.75 -1.51
CA GLN A 115 -11.16 22.96 -0.68
C GLN A 115 -12.17 24.08 -0.99
N THR A 116 -12.72 24.14 -2.22
CA THR A 116 -13.68 25.17 -2.64
C THR A 116 -15.12 24.85 -2.24
N ASN A 117 -15.45 23.59 -1.92
CA ASN A 117 -16.75 23.19 -1.40
C ASN A 117 -16.64 22.94 0.12
N PRO A 118 -17.24 23.77 1.00
CA PRO A 118 -17.17 23.59 2.45
C PRO A 118 -17.65 22.22 2.96
N LEU A 119 -18.59 21.56 2.27
CA LEU A 119 -19.12 20.26 2.66
C LEU A 119 -18.19 19.10 2.25
N ALA A 120 -17.49 19.24 1.12
CA ALA A 120 -16.54 18.25 0.63
C ALA A 120 -15.12 18.47 1.15
N ARG A 121 -14.75 19.69 1.58
CA ARG A 121 -13.41 20.08 2.00
C ARG A 121 -12.84 19.07 2.99
N THR A 122 -11.65 18.57 2.69
CA THR A 122 -10.98 17.57 3.51
C THR A 122 -9.79 18.11 4.30
N GLU A 123 -9.44 17.37 5.34
CA GLU A 123 -8.24 17.55 6.16
C GLU A 123 -7.54 16.20 6.30
N MET A 124 -6.21 16.20 6.26
CA MET A 124 -5.39 15.04 6.54
C MET A 124 -5.15 14.91 8.05
N VAL A 125 -5.52 13.78 8.64
CA VAL A 125 -5.59 13.61 10.11
C VAL A 125 -4.66 12.55 10.68
N SER A 126 -4.11 11.66 9.83
CA SER A 126 -3.13 10.65 10.25
C SER A 126 -2.35 10.08 9.07
N ILE A 127 -1.23 9.44 9.40
CA ILE A 127 -0.44 8.60 8.49
C ILE A 127 -0.90 7.15 8.62
N THR A 128 -0.90 6.38 7.53
CA THR A 128 -1.13 4.93 7.59
C THR A 128 0.17 4.15 7.57
N GLY A 129 1.06 4.53 6.66
CA GLY A 129 2.42 4.00 6.56
C GLY A 129 3.29 4.86 5.66
N TYR A 130 4.61 4.79 5.85
CA TYR A 130 5.59 5.56 5.07
C TYR A 130 6.90 4.81 4.89
N HIS A 131 7.76 5.28 3.98
CA HIS A 131 9.17 4.89 3.92
C HIS A 131 10.06 6.13 3.81
N PRO A 132 11.08 6.30 4.68
CA PRO A 132 11.84 7.56 4.78
C PRO A 132 12.66 7.90 3.54
N LYS A 133 13.08 6.89 2.76
CA LYS A 133 13.87 7.10 1.53
C LYS A 133 13.07 7.03 0.23
N GLY A 134 11.79 6.64 0.29
CA GLY A 134 10.93 6.61 -0.90
C GLY A 134 10.69 5.24 -1.54
N ALA A 135 10.97 4.14 -0.84
CA ALA A 135 10.55 2.80 -1.26
C ALA A 135 9.01 2.71 -1.38
N LEU A 136 8.50 1.49 -1.59
CA LEU A 136 7.06 1.19 -1.73
C LEU A 136 6.45 1.65 -3.07
N ASN A 137 7.24 2.28 -3.92
CA ASN A 137 6.91 2.60 -5.31
C ASN A 137 8.07 2.14 -6.18
N MET A 138 7.80 1.32 -7.19
CA MET A 138 8.83 0.63 -7.95
C MET A 138 8.49 0.59 -9.43
N VAL A 139 9.54 0.50 -10.24
CA VAL A 139 9.43 0.20 -11.68
C VAL A 139 9.91 -1.22 -11.91
N VAL A 140 9.06 -2.03 -12.55
CA VAL A 140 9.38 -3.42 -12.92
C VAL A 140 9.28 -3.59 -14.43
N VAL A 141 10.05 -4.52 -14.97
CA VAL A 141 10.04 -4.92 -16.38
C VAL A 141 9.78 -6.42 -16.49
N ALA A 142 9.46 -6.91 -17.69
CA ALA A 142 9.32 -8.35 -17.93
C ALA A 142 10.61 -9.12 -17.52
N PRO A 143 10.51 -10.40 -17.09
CA PRO A 143 11.66 -11.15 -16.56
C PRO A 143 12.84 -11.25 -17.55
N ASP A 144 12.53 -11.43 -18.83
CA ASP A 144 13.45 -11.55 -19.96
C ASP A 144 13.85 -10.21 -20.60
N SER A 145 13.28 -9.08 -20.13
CA SER A 145 13.62 -7.75 -20.64
C SER A 145 15.13 -7.48 -20.55
N PRO A 146 15.78 -6.91 -21.58
CA PRO A 146 17.18 -6.54 -21.52
C PRO A 146 17.44 -5.31 -20.63
N ALA A 147 16.38 -4.60 -20.20
CA ALA A 147 16.51 -3.40 -19.38
C ALA A 147 17.13 -3.72 -18.01
N THR A 148 18.08 -2.88 -17.63
CA THR A 148 18.85 -2.97 -16.38
C THR A 148 18.90 -1.67 -15.59
N ALA A 149 18.52 -0.55 -16.21
CA ALA A 149 18.32 0.74 -15.56
C ALA A 149 17.18 1.53 -16.24
N LEU A 150 16.72 2.62 -15.62
CA LEU A 150 15.66 3.47 -16.18
C LEU A 150 16.00 4.08 -17.55
N ALA A 151 17.28 4.31 -17.84
CA ALA A 151 17.73 4.81 -19.14
C ALA A 151 17.33 3.88 -20.31
N ASP A 152 17.20 2.59 -20.04
CA ASP A 152 16.79 1.59 -21.02
C ASP A 152 15.30 1.70 -21.40
N LEU A 153 14.52 2.54 -20.70
CA LEU A 153 13.11 2.81 -21.00
C LEU A 153 12.91 3.97 -21.99
N ALA A 154 13.98 4.67 -22.41
CA ALA A 154 13.87 5.82 -23.30
C ALA A 154 13.15 5.47 -24.61
N GLY A 155 12.17 6.29 -25.00
CA GLY A 155 11.34 6.04 -26.19
C GLY A 155 10.27 4.95 -26.02
N GLY A 156 10.23 4.27 -24.86
CA GLY A 156 9.33 3.17 -24.57
C GLY A 156 8.01 3.60 -23.94
N LYS A 157 7.11 2.63 -23.78
CA LYS A 157 5.83 2.80 -23.08
C LYS A 157 5.90 2.25 -21.67
N VAL A 158 5.44 3.01 -20.70
CA VAL A 158 5.38 2.61 -19.29
C VAL A 158 3.96 2.72 -18.78
N SER A 159 3.45 1.64 -18.18
CA SER A 159 2.17 1.68 -17.49
C SER A 159 2.32 2.33 -16.12
N ALA A 160 1.45 3.29 -15.80
CA ALA A 160 1.33 3.84 -14.45
C ALA A 160 -0.09 4.37 -14.21
N SER A 161 -0.51 4.45 -12.94
CA SER A 161 -1.73 5.18 -12.61
C SER A 161 -1.42 6.66 -12.49
N VAL A 162 -1.87 7.48 -13.45
CA VAL A 162 -1.54 8.92 -13.48
C VAL A 162 -2.07 9.61 -12.22
N GLY A 163 -1.21 10.38 -11.56
CA GLY A 163 -1.50 11.06 -10.29
C GLY A 163 -1.38 10.17 -9.05
N SER A 164 -0.84 8.96 -9.18
CA SER A 164 -0.47 8.10 -8.04
C SER A 164 0.98 8.29 -7.61
N ALA A 165 1.31 7.77 -6.43
CA ALA A 165 2.69 7.68 -5.93
C ALA A 165 3.63 6.96 -6.93
N GLY A 166 3.18 5.87 -7.55
CA GLY A 166 3.95 5.16 -8.58
C GLY A 166 4.26 6.00 -9.81
N HIS A 167 3.34 6.89 -10.23
CA HIS A 167 3.58 7.82 -11.33
C HIS A 167 4.53 8.95 -10.93
N GLY A 168 4.36 9.52 -9.73
CA GLY A 168 5.26 10.53 -9.19
C GLY A 168 6.70 10.03 -9.06
N THR A 169 6.89 8.82 -8.52
CA THR A 169 8.21 8.16 -8.45
C THR A 169 8.83 7.99 -9.82
N LEU A 170 8.07 7.50 -10.82
CA LEU A 170 8.58 7.34 -12.19
C LEU A 170 9.09 8.66 -12.75
N VAL A 171 8.27 9.71 -12.72
CA VAL A 171 8.64 10.99 -13.33
C VAL A 171 9.83 11.63 -12.62
N ARG A 172 9.88 11.58 -11.29
CA ARG A 172 11.05 12.08 -10.53
C ARG A 172 12.32 11.31 -10.89
N ALA A 173 12.23 9.98 -11.00
CA ALA A 173 13.39 9.15 -11.29
C ALA A 173 13.89 9.35 -12.74
N LEU A 174 12.99 9.45 -13.71
CA LEU A 174 13.33 9.78 -15.10
C LEU A 174 13.98 11.17 -15.19
N ASN A 175 13.41 12.18 -14.54
CA ASN A 175 13.97 13.53 -14.52
C ASN A 175 15.36 13.58 -13.88
N LYS A 176 15.55 12.90 -12.74
CA LYS A 176 16.85 12.80 -12.06
C LYS A 176 17.90 12.12 -12.94
N GLY A 177 17.50 11.15 -13.74
CA GLY A 177 18.37 10.44 -14.68
C GLY A 177 18.54 11.12 -16.05
N GLY A 178 17.86 12.24 -16.31
CA GLY A 178 17.84 12.87 -17.63
C GLY A 178 17.23 11.99 -18.74
N VAL A 179 16.34 11.06 -18.37
CA VAL A 179 15.72 10.10 -19.30
C VAL A 179 14.45 10.70 -19.89
N GLY A 180 14.47 10.99 -21.18
CA GLY A 180 13.32 11.51 -21.93
C GLY A 180 12.64 10.48 -22.81
N GLY A 181 11.52 10.87 -23.43
CA GLY A 181 10.85 10.10 -24.47
C GLY A 181 10.00 8.92 -23.98
N VAL A 182 9.79 8.77 -22.68
CA VAL A 182 8.89 7.74 -22.12
C VAL A 182 7.43 8.17 -22.30
N GLU A 183 6.62 7.34 -22.95
CA GLU A 183 5.17 7.49 -23.04
C GLU A 183 4.51 6.79 -21.83
N VAL A 184 3.79 7.53 -20.99
CA VAL A 184 3.06 6.96 -19.85
C VAL A 184 1.63 6.62 -20.25
N LEU A 185 1.26 5.34 -20.15
CA LEU A 185 -0.12 4.88 -20.31
C LEU A 185 -0.85 4.93 -18.97
N ASN A 186 -1.90 5.75 -18.89
CA ASN A 186 -2.72 5.85 -17.69
C ASN A 186 -3.56 4.58 -17.50
N GLN A 187 -3.11 3.68 -16.64
CA GLN A 187 -3.74 2.39 -16.40
C GLN A 187 -3.84 2.11 -14.91
N GLN A 188 -4.94 1.45 -14.52
CA GLN A 188 -5.07 0.89 -13.19
C GLN A 188 -4.05 -0.27 -13.01
N PRO A 189 -3.66 -0.59 -11.77
CA PRO A 189 -2.58 -1.55 -11.53
C PRO A 189 -2.77 -2.92 -12.22
N GLN A 190 -3.97 -3.48 -12.17
CA GLN A 190 -4.34 -4.77 -12.79
C GLN A 190 -4.20 -4.74 -14.31
N VAL A 191 -4.64 -3.64 -14.93
CA VAL A 191 -4.56 -3.43 -16.38
C VAL A 191 -3.11 -3.28 -16.78
N GLY A 192 -2.33 -2.52 -16.02
CA GLY A 192 -0.89 -2.36 -16.24
C GLY A 192 -0.11 -3.67 -16.11
N ALA A 193 -0.44 -4.50 -15.11
CA ALA A 193 0.15 -5.82 -14.95
C ALA A 193 -0.08 -6.69 -16.19
N SER A 194 -1.32 -6.74 -16.69
CA SER A 194 -1.67 -7.46 -17.91
C SER A 194 -0.99 -6.88 -19.16
N ALA A 195 -0.84 -5.55 -19.23
CA ALA A 195 -0.13 -4.88 -20.31
C ALA A 195 1.37 -5.19 -20.30
N LEU A 196 1.99 -5.32 -19.13
CA LEU A 196 3.38 -5.74 -19.00
C LEU A 196 3.55 -7.21 -19.43
N GLU A 197 2.69 -8.11 -18.94
CA GLU A 197 2.72 -9.54 -19.27
C GLU A 197 2.53 -9.79 -20.77
N SER A 198 1.71 -8.98 -21.45
CA SER A 198 1.47 -9.08 -22.90
C SER A 198 2.49 -8.34 -23.77
N GLY A 199 3.46 -7.63 -23.16
CA GLY A 199 4.45 -6.84 -23.88
C GLY A 199 3.91 -5.54 -24.50
N GLN A 200 2.68 -5.11 -24.15
CA GLN A 200 2.11 -3.84 -24.60
C GLN A 200 2.86 -2.63 -24.03
N VAL A 201 3.43 -2.78 -22.84
CA VAL A 201 4.33 -1.80 -22.20
C VAL A 201 5.67 -2.45 -21.87
N GLN A 202 6.73 -1.66 -21.89
CA GLN A 202 8.08 -2.11 -21.55
C GLN A 202 8.26 -2.25 -20.03
N ALA A 203 7.57 -1.40 -19.26
CA ALA A 203 7.64 -1.40 -17.80
C ALA A 203 6.29 -1.04 -17.17
N LEU A 204 6.18 -1.40 -15.89
CA LEU A 204 5.10 -0.97 -15.00
C LEU A 204 5.71 -0.20 -13.83
N SER A 205 5.26 1.03 -13.62
CA SER A 205 5.56 1.82 -12.43
C SER A 205 4.35 1.90 -11.51
N GLN A 206 4.46 1.33 -10.32
CA GLN A 206 3.33 1.28 -9.40
C GLN A 206 3.69 1.26 -7.91
N PHE A 207 2.72 1.60 -7.07
CA PHE A 207 2.76 1.39 -5.63
C PHE A 207 2.59 -0.09 -5.25
N VAL A 208 3.08 -0.45 -4.07
CA VAL A 208 2.96 -1.81 -3.50
C VAL A 208 1.50 -2.19 -3.20
N ALA A 209 1.08 -3.45 -3.36
CA ALA A 209 1.90 -4.65 -3.56
C ALA A 209 2.31 -4.97 -5.01
N TRP A 210 1.81 -4.22 -6.01
CA TRP A 210 1.81 -4.68 -7.42
C TRP A 210 3.19 -5.07 -7.99
N PRO A 211 4.24 -4.24 -7.88
CA PRO A 211 5.57 -4.62 -8.36
C PRO A 211 6.10 -5.89 -7.69
N GLY A 212 6.04 -5.98 -6.36
CA GLY A 212 6.50 -7.15 -5.62
C GLY A 212 5.67 -8.40 -5.88
N LEU A 213 4.36 -8.26 -6.12
CA LEU A 213 3.47 -9.35 -6.52
C LEU A 213 3.90 -9.96 -7.85
N LEU A 214 4.16 -9.12 -8.86
CA LEU A 214 4.60 -9.60 -10.18
C LEU A 214 5.96 -10.26 -10.10
N VAL A 215 6.89 -9.71 -9.32
CA VAL A 215 8.20 -10.32 -9.08
C VAL A 215 8.08 -11.66 -8.35
N TYR A 216 7.25 -11.73 -7.30
CA TYR A 216 6.97 -12.96 -6.56
C TYR A 216 6.41 -14.06 -7.49
N GLN A 217 5.49 -13.71 -8.38
CA GLN A 217 4.89 -14.62 -9.36
C GLN A 217 5.82 -14.97 -10.53
N GLY A 218 7.04 -14.43 -10.58
CA GLY A 218 7.97 -14.63 -11.70
C GLY A 218 7.55 -13.96 -13.00
N LYS A 219 6.63 -13.00 -12.94
CA LYS A 219 6.08 -12.25 -14.08
C LYS A 219 6.79 -10.93 -14.35
N ALA A 220 7.67 -10.51 -13.46
CA ALA A 220 8.49 -9.32 -13.64
C ALA A 220 9.81 -9.43 -12.87
N LYS A 221 10.71 -8.50 -13.14
CA LYS A 221 11.89 -8.21 -12.31
C LYS A 221 11.96 -6.74 -11.97
N LEU A 222 12.56 -6.42 -10.83
CA LEU A 222 12.73 -5.05 -10.37
C LEU A 222 13.78 -4.32 -11.20
N LEU A 223 13.39 -3.18 -11.77
CA LEU A 223 14.28 -2.30 -12.52
C LEU A 223 14.75 -1.12 -11.65
N TYR A 224 13.85 -0.59 -10.82
CA TYR A 224 14.11 0.59 -10.00
C TYR A 224 13.30 0.55 -8.70
N ASP A 225 13.97 0.81 -7.58
CA ASP A 225 13.35 1.03 -6.28
C ASP A 225 13.27 2.53 -5.99
N GLY A 226 12.09 3.03 -5.63
CA GLY A 226 11.89 4.43 -5.27
C GLY A 226 12.80 4.93 -4.15
N ALA A 227 13.37 4.03 -3.32
CA ALA A 227 14.38 4.40 -2.32
C ALA A 227 15.62 5.09 -2.90
N GLU A 228 15.93 4.89 -4.19
CA GLU A 228 17.02 5.60 -4.89
C GLU A 228 16.78 7.13 -5.02
N LEU A 229 15.54 7.60 -4.81
CA LEU A 229 15.23 9.03 -4.78
C LEU A 229 15.70 9.70 -3.48
N ASN A 230 15.81 8.95 -2.38
CA ASN A 230 16.05 9.47 -1.04
C ASN A 230 15.05 10.58 -0.65
N LEU A 231 13.78 10.36 -1.01
CA LEU A 231 12.66 11.26 -0.74
C LEU A 231 11.56 10.47 -0.05
N PRO A 232 11.04 10.88 1.13
CA PRO A 232 10.02 10.11 1.81
C PRO A 232 8.77 9.89 0.94
N THR A 233 8.18 8.71 1.05
CA THR A 233 6.85 8.37 0.50
C THR A 233 5.91 8.08 1.66
N LEU A 234 4.64 8.46 1.54
CA LEU A 234 3.66 8.26 2.61
C LEU A 234 2.26 7.97 2.10
N HIS A 235 1.46 7.35 2.96
CA HIS A 235 0.02 7.20 2.82
C HIS A 235 -0.65 7.72 4.09
N GLY A 236 -1.90 8.13 3.99
CA GLY A 236 -2.59 8.75 5.12
C GLY A 236 -4.10 8.61 5.05
N VAL A 237 -4.74 9.32 5.97
CA VAL A 237 -6.19 9.41 6.11
C VAL A 237 -6.60 10.86 5.92
N VAL A 238 -7.57 11.07 5.05
CA VAL A 238 -8.30 12.33 4.89
C VAL A 238 -9.73 12.17 5.39
N VAL A 239 -10.28 13.20 6.00
CA VAL A 239 -11.66 13.26 6.46
C VAL A 239 -12.32 14.51 5.91
N ARG A 240 -13.61 14.45 5.53
CA ARG A 240 -14.37 15.67 5.25
C ARG A 240 -14.51 16.47 6.54
N ARG A 241 -14.01 17.71 6.52
CA ARG A 241 -13.97 18.61 7.69
C ARG A 241 -15.35 18.78 8.32
N SER A 242 -16.38 18.97 7.49
CA SER A 242 -17.77 19.12 7.95
C SER A 242 -18.26 17.89 8.72
N TYR A 243 -17.94 16.67 8.24
CA TYR A 243 -18.28 15.41 8.90
C TYR A 243 -17.50 15.21 10.19
N GLY A 244 -16.18 15.38 10.16
CA GLY A 244 -15.33 15.25 11.36
C GLY A 244 -15.73 16.23 12.47
N SER A 245 -16.18 17.43 12.11
CA SER A 245 -16.69 18.43 13.06
C SER A 245 -18.07 18.07 13.62
N ALA A 246 -18.96 17.48 12.80
CA ALA A 246 -20.30 17.08 13.21
C ALA A 246 -20.30 15.78 14.03
N HIS A 247 -19.33 14.90 13.80
CA HIS A 247 -19.18 13.59 14.43
C HIS A 247 -17.77 13.38 15.00
N PRO A 248 -17.31 14.24 15.93
CA PRO A 248 -15.97 14.13 16.50
C PRO A 248 -15.76 12.81 17.23
N GLU A 249 -16.82 12.21 17.75
CA GLU A 249 -16.79 10.89 18.38
C GLU A 249 -16.52 9.77 17.38
N VAL A 250 -17.01 9.88 16.14
CA VAL A 250 -16.72 8.92 15.07
C VAL A 250 -15.28 9.06 14.61
N LEU A 251 -14.79 10.30 14.42
CA LEU A 251 -13.39 10.53 14.06
C LEU A 251 -12.44 10.03 15.15
N GLY A 252 -12.75 10.30 16.41
CA GLY A 252 -11.99 9.77 17.55
C GLY A 252 -12.00 8.23 17.59
N ALA A 253 -13.17 7.59 17.38
CA ALA A 253 -13.29 6.14 17.31
C ALA A 253 -12.49 5.54 16.15
N PHE A 254 -12.47 6.19 14.98
CA PHE A 254 -11.71 5.76 13.81
C PHE A 254 -10.20 5.84 14.06
N LEU A 255 -9.69 6.98 14.56
CA LEU A 255 -8.26 7.14 14.85
C LEU A 255 -7.80 6.18 15.95
N GLN A 256 -8.64 5.94 16.96
CA GLN A 256 -8.40 4.88 17.94
C GLN A 256 -8.37 3.48 17.28
N ALA A 257 -9.30 3.15 16.38
CA ALA A 257 -9.29 1.87 15.66
C ALA A 257 -8.02 1.72 14.78
N GLN A 258 -7.55 2.81 14.16
CA GLN A 258 -6.33 2.81 13.39
C GLN A 258 -5.10 2.55 14.26
N LEU A 259 -5.03 3.14 15.46
CA LEU A 259 -3.96 2.84 16.40
C LEU A 259 -3.99 1.38 16.86
N ASP A 260 -5.18 0.80 17.12
CA ASP A 260 -5.27 -0.65 17.43
C ASP A 260 -4.72 -1.53 16.31
N ALA A 261 -5.06 -1.21 15.05
CA ALA A 261 -4.56 -1.94 13.90
C ALA A 261 -3.04 -1.76 13.73
N THR A 262 -2.53 -0.56 14.01
CA THR A 262 -1.10 -0.24 13.96
C THR A 262 -0.31 -0.99 15.04
N ASP A 263 -0.82 -0.99 16.28
CA ASP A 263 -0.21 -1.71 17.40
C ASP A 263 -0.21 -3.23 17.15
N PHE A 264 -1.32 -3.77 16.66
CA PHE A 264 -1.42 -5.18 16.29
C PHE A 264 -0.46 -5.56 15.16
N LEU A 265 -0.37 -4.73 14.12
CA LEU A 265 0.55 -4.97 12.99
C LEU A 265 2.01 -4.96 13.46
N ASN A 266 2.41 -3.94 14.24
CA ASN A 266 3.79 -3.81 14.70
C ASN A 266 4.18 -4.93 15.68
N SER A 267 3.26 -5.39 16.55
CA SER A 267 3.54 -6.45 17.52
C SER A 267 3.41 -7.86 16.96
N LYS A 268 2.54 -8.08 15.97
CA LYS A 268 2.25 -9.39 15.37
C LYS A 268 2.23 -9.32 13.83
N PRO A 269 3.33 -8.91 13.19
CA PRO A 269 3.31 -8.59 11.76
C PRO A 269 2.98 -9.79 10.87
N LEU A 270 3.41 -11.01 11.23
CA LEU A 270 3.12 -12.21 10.46
C LEU A 270 1.64 -12.62 10.55
N GLU A 271 1.04 -12.48 11.74
CA GLU A 271 -0.40 -12.72 11.94
C GLU A 271 -1.24 -11.66 11.21
N ALA A 272 -0.85 -10.39 11.31
CA ALA A 272 -1.46 -9.30 10.56
C ALA A 272 -1.38 -9.53 9.04
N ALA A 273 -0.22 -9.95 8.53
CA ALA A 273 -0.05 -10.28 7.13
C ALA A 273 -0.96 -11.43 6.68
N ARG A 274 -1.17 -12.45 7.52
CA ARG A 274 -2.13 -13.55 7.23
C ARG A 274 -3.55 -13.02 7.09
N ILE A 275 -4.00 -12.16 8.00
CA ILE A 275 -5.35 -11.58 7.99
C ILE A 275 -5.54 -10.70 6.75
N VAL A 276 -4.56 -9.84 6.46
CA VAL A 276 -4.58 -8.97 5.26
C VAL A 276 -4.57 -9.80 3.98
N ALA A 277 -3.77 -10.88 3.91
CA ALA A 277 -3.74 -11.78 2.76
C ALA A 277 -5.11 -12.42 2.51
N GLN A 278 -5.75 -12.95 3.56
CA GLN A 278 -7.09 -13.53 3.47
C GLN A 278 -8.14 -12.52 3.00
N ALA A 279 -8.08 -11.27 3.48
CA ALA A 279 -9.04 -10.24 3.13
C ALA A 279 -8.82 -9.60 1.74
N SER A 280 -7.58 -9.53 1.27
CA SER A 280 -7.20 -8.87 0.00
C SER A 280 -7.05 -9.83 -1.18
N GLY A 281 -6.86 -11.13 -0.91
CA GLY A 281 -6.52 -12.14 -1.91
C GLY A 281 -5.05 -12.08 -2.37
N LEU A 282 -4.21 -11.27 -1.74
CA LEU A 282 -2.77 -11.24 -2.02
C LEU A 282 -2.05 -12.42 -1.33
N PRO A 283 -0.96 -12.96 -1.91
CA PRO A 283 -0.12 -13.93 -1.22
C PRO A 283 0.42 -13.35 0.08
N GLN A 284 0.41 -14.15 1.16
CA GLN A 284 0.87 -13.71 2.48
C GLN A 284 2.35 -13.31 2.46
N GLU A 285 3.15 -13.96 1.63
CA GLU A 285 4.57 -13.71 1.43
C GLU A 285 4.81 -12.30 0.88
N VAL A 286 3.94 -11.86 -0.02
CA VAL A 286 3.96 -10.51 -0.60
C VAL A 286 3.45 -9.49 0.39
N VAL A 287 2.37 -9.77 1.12
CA VAL A 287 1.90 -8.86 2.18
C VAL A 287 2.97 -8.66 3.24
N TYR A 288 3.59 -9.75 3.69
CA TYR A 288 4.60 -9.75 4.73
C TYR A 288 5.94 -9.15 4.30
N LEU A 289 6.25 -9.13 3.00
CA LEU A 289 7.41 -8.37 2.46
C LEU A 289 7.40 -6.91 2.94
N TYR A 290 6.21 -6.30 3.01
CA TYR A 290 6.07 -4.89 3.33
C TYR A 290 5.44 -4.63 4.71
N ASN A 291 4.54 -5.49 5.18
CA ASN A 291 3.95 -5.37 6.53
C ASN A 291 4.82 -6.03 7.61
N GLY A 292 5.85 -6.77 7.20
CA GLY A 292 6.84 -7.37 8.08
C GLY A 292 7.91 -6.38 8.54
N PRO A 293 8.78 -6.82 9.45
CA PRO A 293 9.85 -5.99 9.99
C PRO A 293 10.79 -5.42 8.92
N GLY A 294 11.13 -4.14 8.99
CA GLY A 294 12.00 -3.47 8.00
C GLY A 294 11.32 -3.16 6.64
N GLY A 295 10.02 -3.46 6.50
CA GLY A 295 9.21 -3.03 5.36
C GLY A 295 8.71 -1.59 5.50
N THR A 296 7.41 -1.38 5.30
CA THR A 296 6.72 -0.10 5.56
C THR A 296 6.80 0.25 7.06
N SER A 297 7.05 1.53 7.36
CA SER A 297 6.96 2.05 8.73
C SER A 297 5.51 2.42 9.03
N PHE A 298 4.84 1.65 9.90
CA PHE A 298 3.48 1.93 10.36
C PHE A 298 3.51 2.76 11.64
N ASP A 299 3.25 4.05 11.49
CA ASP A 299 3.18 5.06 12.55
C ASP A 299 2.16 6.11 12.09
N ALA A 300 1.21 6.45 12.96
CA ALA A 300 0.10 7.34 12.61
C ALA A 300 0.46 8.84 12.63
N THR A 301 1.61 9.21 13.19
CA THR A 301 1.95 10.60 13.50
C THR A 301 2.33 11.43 12.27
N LEU A 302 1.94 12.71 12.27
CA LEU A 302 2.22 13.66 11.19
C LEU A 302 3.64 14.25 11.37
N LYS A 303 4.64 13.49 10.92
CA LYS A 303 6.06 13.86 11.05
C LYS A 303 6.42 15.04 10.13
N PRO A 304 7.26 15.99 10.57
CA PRO A 304 7.68 17.13 9.73
C PRO A 304 8.24 16.71 8.37
N SER A 305 9.09 15.68 8.34
CA SER A 305 9.70 15.17 7.10
C SER A 305 8.68 14.66 6.09
N LEU A 306 7.56 14.12 6.55
CA LEU A 306 6.48 13.64 5.68
C LEU A 306 5.64 14.82 5.15
N ILE A 307 5.41 15.84 5.97
CA ILE A 307 4.74 17.07 5.53
C ILE A 307 5.61 17.83 4.52
N ASP A 308 6.93 17.84 4.70
CA ASP A 308 7.86 18.45 3.74
C ASP A 308 7.94 17.64 2.43
N ALA A 309 7.84 16.31 2.49
CA ALA A 309 7.70 15.47 1.30
C ALA A 309 6.43 15.84 0.51
N LEU A 310 5.28 15.98 1.17
CA LEU A 310 4.04 16.42 0.53
C LEU A 310 4.17 17.79 -0.15
N LYS A 311 4.83 18.77 0.50
CA LYS A 311 5.11 20.07 -0.12
C LYS A 311 5.95 19.91 -1.39
N SER A 312 6.92 19.00 -1.36
CA SER A 312 7.78 18.73 -2.51
C SER A 312 7.05 18.08 -3.69
N ASP A 313 5.89 17.44 -3.48
CA ASP A 313 5.05 16.82 -4.51
C ASP A 313 4.17 17.82 -5.28
N VAL A 314 3.85 18.96 -4.67
CA VAL A 314 2.98 19.98 -5.27
C VAL A 314 3.46 20.47 -6.65
N PRO A 315 4.75 20.82 -6.87
CA PRO A 315 5.20 21.31 -8.18
C PRO A 315 4.97 20.30 -9.31
N TYR A 316 5.17 19.01 -9.03
CA TYR A 316 4.91 17.96 -10.00
C TYR A 316 3.41 17.81 -10.29
N LEU A 317 2.56 17.83 -9.26
CA LEU A 317 1.11 17.74 -9.44
C LEU A 317 0.58 18.90 -10.31
N ARG A 318 1.14 20.10 -10.16
CA ARG A 318 0.86 21.23 -11.06
C ARG A 318 1.31 20.98 -12.50
N SER A 319 2.42 20.29 -12.71
CA SER A 319 2.92 20.02 -14.07
C SER A 319 2.08 19.01 -14.87
N ILE A 320 1.33 18.14 -14.19
CA ILE A 320 0.55 17.07 -14.85
C ILE A 320 -0.94 17.41 -15.01
N GLY A 321 -1.41 18.57 -14.57
CA GLY A 321 -2.77 19.03 -14.84
C GLY A 321 -3.39 19.93 -13.75
N ASP A 322 -4.71 19.83 -13.62
CA ASP A 322 -5.56 20.68 -12.78
C ASP A 322 -5.34 20.42 -11.27
N PHE A 323 -4.34 21.11 -10.72
CA PHE A 323 -4.04 21.19 -9.29
C PHE A 323 -4.14 22.63 -8.83
N ALA A 324 -5.21 22.95 -8.11
CA ALA A 324 -5.36 24.22 -7.42
C ALA A 324 -4.39 24.33 -6.24
N ASP A 325 -3.95 25.55 -5.93
CA ASP A 325 -3.07 25.82 -4.80
C ASP A 325 -3.64 25.25 -3.49
N LEU A 326 -2.82 24.48 -2.76
CA LEU A 326 -3.19 23.88 -1.49
C LEU A 326 -2.15 24.27 -0.44
N ASP A 327 -2.60 24.83 0.68
CA ASP A 327 -1.76 25.06 1.85
C ASP A 327 -1.59 23.72 2.60
N VAL A 328 -0.51 22.99 2.28
CA VAL A 328 -0.21 21.67 2.84
C VAL A 328 -0.10 21.71 4.37
N ALA A 329 0.39 22.82 4.94
CA ALA A 329 0.52 22.95 6.38
C ALA A 329 -0.85 23.07 7.08
N LYS A 330 -1.80 23.78 6.47
CA LYS A 330 -3.18 23.85 6.98
C LYS A 330 -4.01 22.61 6.65
N PHE A 331 -3.65 21.88 5.61
CA PHE A 331 -4.31 20.63 5.23
C PHE A 331 -4.01 19.51 6.22
N ALA A 332 -2.81 19.49 6.80
CA ALA A 332 -2.36 18.53 7.80
C ALA A 332 -2.79 18.97 9.21
N VAL A 333 -3.73 18.26 9.84
CA VAL A 333 -4.34 18.61 11.13
C VAL A 333 -4.10 17.47 12.13
N ASP A 334 -3.19 17.66 13.09
CA ASP A 334 -2.82 16.62 14.07
C ASP A 334 -3.63 16.64 15.37
N GLU A 335 -4.43 17.68 15.62
CA GLU A 335 -5.22 17.85 16.86
C GLU A 335 -6.10 16.63 17.20
N PRO A 336 -6.91 16.06 16.27
CA PRO A 336 -7.72 14.88 16.58
C PRO A 336 -6.88 13.67 17.00
N LEU A 337 -5.71 13.48 16.37
CA LEU A 337 -4.83 12.37 16.69
C LEU A 337 -4.13 12.59 18.04
N ARG A 338 -3.70 13.82 18.35
CA ARG A 338 -3.15 14.19 19.67
C ARG A 338 -4.14 13.89 20.80
N ALA A 339 -5.42 14.24 20.62
CA ALA A 339 -6.47 13.94 21.60
C ALA A 339 -6.61 12.42 21.84
N VAL A 340 -6.54 11.63 20.77
CA VAL A 340 -6.58 10.16 20.84
C VAL A 340 -5.35 9.58 21.55
N PHE A 341 -4.16 10.11 21.30
CA PHE A 341 -2.94 9.73 22.02
C PHE A 341 -3.06 10.03 23.51
N ALA A 342 -3.50 11.24 23.87
CA ALA A 342 -3.71 11.64 25.26
C ALA A 342 -4.73 10.73 25.97
N ALA A 343 -5.83 10.37 25.29
CA ALA A 343 -6.82 9.42 25.82
C ALA A 343 -6.26 8.00 26.05
N ARG A 344 -5.18 7.62 25.36
CA ARG A 344 -4.44 6.36 25.61
C ARG A 344 -3.31 6.50 26.63
N GLY A 345 -3.07 7.70 27.17
CA GLY A 345 -1.89 7.98 28.00
C GLY A 345 -0.57 7.91 27.23
N LEU A 346 -0.60 8.15 25.91
CA LEU A 346 0.57 8.13 25.04
C LEU A 346 1.07 9.56 24.76
N ASP A 347 2.38 9.71 24.62
CA ASP A 347 3.02 10.96 24.20
C ASP A 347 3.15 11.03 22.68
N TYR A 348 2.33 11.87 22.06
CA TYR A 348 2.34 12.07 20.61
C TYR A 348 3.66 12.65 20.10
N ASP A 349 4.24 13.64 20.78
CA ASP A 349 5.45 14.32 20.30
C ASP A 349 6.67 13.40 20.42
N ALA A 350 6.72 12.56 21.47
CA ALA A 350 7.74 11.52 21.60
C ALA A 350 7.67 10.48 20.47
N VAL A 351 6.48 10.04 20.05
CA VAL A 351 6.32 9.10 18.91
C VAL A 351 6.62 9.79 17.59
N ARG A 352 6.15 11.02 17.40
CA ARG A 352 6.40 11.84 16.21
C ARG A 352 7.90 12.05 15.96
N ALA A 353 8.70 12.20 17.01
CA ALA A 353 10.15 12.36 16.93
C ALA A 353 10.92 11.07 16.55
N ARG A 354 10.31 9.88 16.64
CA ARG A 354 10.98 8.63 16.28
C ARG A 354 11.21 8.53 14.77
N SER A 355 12.41 8.09 14.38
CA SER A 355 12.80 7.88 12.98
C SER A 355 12.92 6.40 12.60
N ALA A 356 13.15 5.52 13.58
CA ALA A 356 13.28 4.08 13.37
C ALA A 356 11.93 3.44 13.02
N ASN A 357 11.95 2.41 12.17
CA ASN A 357 10.77 1.58 11.92
C ASN A 357 10.36 0.87 13.23
N PRO A 358 9.10 0.99 13.70
CA PRO A 358 8.63 0.31 14.91
C PRO A 358 8.70 -1.22 14.84
N SER A 359 8.63 -1.79 13.63
CA SER A 359 8.75 -3.21 13.38
C SER A 359 10.13 -3.51 12.80
N ALA A 360 11.03 -4.06 13.62
CA ALA A 360 12.41 -4.38 13.25
C ALA A 360 12.78 -5.83 13.61
N LEU A 361 13.62 -6.44 12.78
CA LEU A 361 14.21 -7.74 13.10
C LEU A 361 15.20 -7.59 14.26
N ARG A 362 15.39 -8.67 15.03
CA ARG A 362 16.45 -8.72 16.03
C ARG A 362 17.82 -8.76 15.34
N GLY A 363 18.74 -7.89 15.76
CA GLY A 363 20.09 -7.79 15.21
C GLY A 363 20.33 -6.43 14.58
N ASP A 364 21.30 -6.35 13.68
CA ASP A 364 21.55 -5.15 12.88
C ASP A 364 20.45 -5.01 11.80
N PRO A 365 19.58 -3.98 11.83
CA PRO A 365 18.53 -3.81 10.84
C PRO A 365 19.03 -3.69 9.38
N ALA A 366 20.30 -3.31 9.18
CA ALA A 366 20.89 -3.21 7.84
C ALA A 366 21.28 -4.57 7.24
N LEU A 367 21.40 -5.62 8.07
CA LEU A 367 21.89 -6.93 7.66
C LEU A 367 20.91 -8.05 7.97
N ALA A 368 20.17 -7.94 9.08
CA ALA A 368 19.27 -8.96 9.57
C ALA A 368 18.34 -9.44 8.46
N SER A 369 18.34 -10.75 8.26
CA SER A 369 17.61 -11.42 7.20
C SER A 369 16.66 -12.44 7.81
N GLU A 370 15.72 -12.95 7.03
CA GLU A 370 14.66 -13.77 7.57
C GLU A 370 14.32 -14.97 6.68
N LEU A 371 14.24 -16.14 7.30
CA LEU A 371 13.87 -17.40 6.68
C LEU A 371 12.46 -17.79 7.12
N TRP A 372 11.61 -18.19 6.18
CA TRP A 372 10.28 -18.71 6.45
C TRP A 372 10.11 -20.07 5.80
N LEU A 373 9.86 -21.10 6.60
CA LEU A 373 9.65 -22.48 6.17
C LEU A 373 8.17 -22.80 6.00
N ASP A 374 7.86 -23.68 5.05
CA ASP A 374 6.51 -24.19 4.85
C ASP A 374 6.00 -24.88 6.12
N GLY A 375 4.73 -24.64 6.45
CA GLY A 375 4.10 -25.18 7.65
C GLY A 375 4.48 -24.48 8.96
N SER A 376 5.41 -23.53 8.93
CA SER A 376 5.77 -22.72 10.11
C SER A 376 4.83 -21.53 10.29
N ASP A 377 4.40 -21.31 11.53
CA ASP A 377 3.64 -20.14 11.98
C ASP A 377 4.54 -18.97 12.42
N ALA A 378 5.86 -19.17 12.39
CA ALA A 378 6.87 -18.17 12.70
C ALA A 378 7.98 -18.11 11.63
N THR A 379 8.67 -16.99 11.60
CA THR A 379 9.90 -16.79 10.82
C THR A 379 11.14 -16.96 11.69
N GLN A 380 12.27 -17.30 11.06
CA GLN A 380 13.57 -17.38 11.70
C GLN A 380 14.44 -16.20 11.24
N THR A 381 14.76 -15.30 12.17
CA THR A 381 15.74 -14.24 11.94
C THR A 381 17.16 -14.79 11.96
N VAL A 382 18.00 -14.33 11.03
CA VAL A 382 19.43 -14.63 10.95
C VAL A 382 20.23 -13.33 10.84
N ALA A 383 21.50 -13.36 11.22
CA ALA A 383 22.28 -12.15 11.44
C ALA A 383 22.57 -11.32 10.17
N ASN A 384 22.75 -11.96 9.02
CA ASN A 384 23.11 -11.31 7.77
C ASN A 384 22.73 -12.16 6.54
N PRO A 385 22.81 -11.63 5.30
CA PRO A 385 22.42 -12.36 4.10
C PRO A 385 23.27 -13.63 3.84
N THR A 386 24.55 -13.64 4.18
CA THR A 386 25.40 -14.85 4.08
C THR A 386 24.88 -15.96 5.00
N ALA A 387 24.56 -15.62 6.26
CA ALA A 387 24.00 -16.55 7.22
C ALA A 387 22.62 -17.08 6.78
N LEU A 388 21.84 -16.26 6.07
CA LEU A 388 20.58 -16.70 5.46
C LEU A 388 20.81 -17.80 4.41
N LEU A 389 21.76 -17.60 3.49
CA LEU A 389 22.09 -18.62 2.48
C LEU A 389 22.51 -19.93 3.15
N HIS A 390 23.31 -19.88 4.21
CA HIS A 390 23.65 -21.07 5.00
C HIS A 390 22.41 -21.73 5.62
N ALA A 391 21.54 -20.97 6.28
CA ALA A 391 20.33 -21.49 6.91
C ALA A 391 19.38 -22.16 5.89
N ILE A 392 19.27 -21.60 4.68
CA ILE A 392 18.47 -22.17 3.58
C ILE A 392 19.04 -23.53 3.15
N ARG A 393 20.36 -23.64 2.99
CA ARG A 393 21.01 -24.92 2.63
C ARG A 393 20.79 -25.96 3.71
N ASP A 394 20.98 -25.60 4.97
CA ASP A 394 20.81 -26.50 6.10
C ASP A 394 19.36 -26.98 6.23
N ALA A 395 18.39 -26.09 6.02
CA ALA A 395 16.98 -26.45 6.01
C ALA A 395 16.65 -27.41 4.84
N SER A 396 17.15 -27.10 3.64
CA SER A 396 16.93 -27.92 2.44
C SER A 396 17.57 -29.30 2.56
N ALA A 397 18.79 -29.40 3.12
CA ALA A 397 19.48 -30.66 3.37
C ALA A 397 18.73 -31.56 4.37
N ARG A 398 17.93 -30.97 5.27
CA ARG A 398 17.03 -31.69 6.18
C ARG A 398 15.65 -32.00 5.56
N GLY A 399 15.44 -31.70 4.28
CA GLY A 399 14.19 -31.94 3.57
C GLY A 399 13.08 -30.91 3.86
N ALA A 400 13.38 -29.79 4.54
CA ALA A 400 12.40 -28.72 4.74
C ALA A 400 12.16 -27.97 3.42
N ARG A 401 10.93 -27.50 3.23
CA ARG A 401 10.56 -26.65 2.08
C ARG A 401 10.57 -25.18 2.50
N LEU A 402 11.13 -24.35 1.63
CA LEU A 402 11.13 -22.90 1.81
C LEU A 402 9.78 -22.34 1.40
N ARG A 403 9.19 -21.52 2.28
CA ARG A 403 8.02 -20.71 1.94
C ARG A 403 8.42 -19.38 1.32
N ALA A 404 9.32 -18.67 2.01
CA ALA A 404 9.92 -17.43 1.54
C ALA A 404 11.22 -17.14 2.31
N ALA A 405 12.06 -16.28 1.76
CA ALA A 405 13.18 -15.72 2.49
C ALA A 405 13.38 -14.26 2.10
N TYR A 406 13.77 -13.44 3.06
CA TYR A 406 13.84 -11.98 2.93
C TYR A 406 15.21 -11.46 3.33
N VAL A 407 15.70 -10.49 2.57
CA VAL A 407 17.01 -9.85 2.74
C VAL A 407 16.88 -8.33 2.62
N PRO A 408 17.70 -7.55 3.34
CA PRO A 408 17.85 -6.14 3.04
C PRO A 408 18.71 -5.94 1.79
N ASP A 409 18.26 -5.12 0.85
CA ASP A 409 19.08 -4.64 -0.27
C ASP A 409 20.36 -3.96 0.29
N ALA A 410 21.53 -4.35 -0.21
CA ALA A 410 22.81 -3.93 0.33
C ALA A 410 23.13 -2.44 0.07
N GLU A 411 22.46 -1.77 -0.87
CA GLU A 411 22.66 -0.36 -1.17
C GLU A 411 21.59 0.52 -0.47
N LEU A 412 20.34 0.12 -0.55
CA LEU A 412 19.19 0.92 -0.14
C LEU A 412 18.69 0.57 1.26
N GLY A 413 18.94 -0.67 1.70
CA GLY A 413 18.41 -1.25 2.93
C GLY A 413 16.95 -1.66 2.82
N THR A 414 16.37 -1.65 1.62
CA THR A 414 14.97 -2.03 1.40
C THR A 414 14.80 -3.55 1.46
N ARG A 415 13.77 -4.01 2.15
CA ARG A 415 13.50 -5.44 2.29
C ARG A 415 13.06 -6.04 0.95
N TRP A 416 13.66 -7.15 0.56
CA TRP A 416 13.40 -7.84 -0.71
C TRP A 416 13.36 -9.36 -0.57
N PHE A 417 12.83 -10.07 -1.58
CA PHE A 417 12.86 -11.52 -1.65
C PHE A 417 14.27 -12.03 -2.00
N ALA A 418 14.79 -12.95 -1.20
CA ALA A 418 16.15 -13.48 -1.37
C ALA A 418 16.35 -14.20 -2.71
N ASP A 419 15.34 -14.95 -3.16
CA ASP A 419 15.38 -15.70 -4.43
C ASP A 419 15.13 -14.82 -5.67
N LYS A 420 14.73 -13.55 -5.46
CA LYS A 420 14.51 -12.55 -6.52
C LYS A 420 15.57 -11.45 -6.52
N ALA A 421 16.54 -11.51 -5.60
CA ALA A 421 17.65 -10.59 -5.54
C ALA A 421 18.76 -10.97 -6.53
N VAL A 422 19.49 -9.97 -7.00
CA VAL A 422 20.79 -10.12 -7.64
C VAL A 422 21.84 -10.26 -6.53
N TRP A 423 22.63 -11.31 -6.55
CA TRP A 423 23.64 -11.56 -5.52
C TRP A 423 25.02 -11.18 -6.02
N VAL A 424 25.84 -10.60 -5.14
CA VAL A 424 27.26 -10.36 -5.37
C VAL A 424 28.07 -11.06 -4.29
N ARG A 425 29.05 -11.86 -4.70
CA ARG A 425 30.02 -12.45 -3.78
C ARG A 425 31.22 -11.52 -3.65
N ASP A 426 31.55 -11.13 -2.43
CA ASP A 426 32.75 -10.38 -2.08
C ASP A 426 33.52 -11.12 -0.99
N GLY A 427 34.64 -11.76 -1.36
CA GLY A 427 35.34 -12.70 -0.50
C GLY A 427 34.45 -13.86 -0.04
N GLN A 428 34.19 -13.93 1.26
CA GLN A 428 33.28 -14.92 1.89
C GLN A 428 31.86 -14.37 2.11
N ALA A 429 31.63 -13.08 1.84
CA ALA A 429 30.34 -12.44 2.03
C ALA A 429 29.50 -12.48 0.76
N TYR A 430 28.19 -12.49 0.94
CA TYR A 430 27.20 -12.37 -0.12
C TYR A 430 26.30 -11.16 0.15
N HIS A 431 26.21 -10.28 -0.84
CA HIS A 431 25.46 -9.03 -0.78
C HIS A 431 24.29 -9.10 -1.78
N PRO A 432 23.03 -9.01 -1.32
CA PRO A 432 21.86 -9.00 -2.18
C PRO A 432 21.50 -7.59 -2.63
N PHE A 433 21.02 -7.47 -3.87
CA PHE A 433 20.52 -6.23 -4.45
C PHE A 433 19.18 -6.50 -5.12
N GLY A 434 18.20 -5.62 -4.93
CA GLY A 434 16.91 -5.66 -5.60
C GLY A 434 17.04 -5.40 -7.10
N THR A 435 18.01 -4.60 -7.53
CA THR A 435 18.20 -4.21 -8.94
C THR A 435 19.55 -4.64 -9.49
N VAL A 436 19.60 -4.88 -10.81
CA VAL A 436 20.86 -5.11 -11.54
C VAL A 436 21.75 -3.86 -11.51
N ALA A 437 21.16 -2.66 -11.57
CA ALA A 437 21.90 -1.41 -11.49
C ALA A 437 22.66 -1.26 -10.16
N GLY A 438 22.01 -1.55 -9.02
CA GLY A 438 22.64 -1.52 -7.70
C GLY A 438 23.79 -2.50 -7.58
N ALA A 439 23.60 -3.75 -8.00
CA ALA A 439 24.65 -4.76 -8.01
C ALA A 439 25.86 -4.33 -8.87
N ARG A 440 25.62 -3.74 -10.05
CA ARG A 440 26.69 -3.25 -10.94
C ARG A 440 27.48 -2.10 -10.30
N ARG A 441 26.80 -1.15 -9.64
CA ARG A 441 27.46 -0.07 -8.90
C ARG A 441 28.38 -0.63 -7.81
N TYR A 442 27.90 -1.63 -7.07
CA TYR A 442 28.70 -2.29 -6.05
C TYR A 442 29.93 -2.99 -6.63
N VAL A 443 29.77 -3.80 -7.68
CA VAL A 443 30.88 -4.52 -8.32
C VAL A 443 31.93 -3.55 -8.88
N ALA A 444 31.50 -2.43 -9.47
CA ALA A 444 32.41 -1.40 -9.96
C ALA A 444 33.23 -0.75 -8.83
N ALA A 445 32.66 -0.63 -7.63
CA ALA A 445 33.31 -0.05 -6.46
C ALA A 445 34.17 -1.04 -5.66
N HIS A 446 33.95 -2.36 -5.78
CA HIS A 446 34.61 -3.40 -4.97
C HIS A 446 35.34 -4.39 -5.88
N GLN A 447 36.62 -4.11 -6.16
CA GLN A 447 37.45 -4.96 -7.02
C GLN A 447 37.55 -6.38 -6.46
N GLY A 448 37.32 -7.39 -7.31
CA GLY A 448 37.33 -8.80 -6.94
C GLY A 448 35.97 -9.36 -6.53
N SER A 449 34.97 -8.51 -6.33
CA SER A 449 33.59 -8.95 -6.18
C SER A 449 32.98 -9.40 -7.51
N VAL A 450 32.07 -10.38 -7.46
CA VAL A 450 31.49 -10.99 -8.67
C VAL A 450 30.00 -11.22 -8.48
N ALA A 451 29.20 -10.78 -9.46
CA ALA A 451 27.77 -11.08 -9.50
C ALA A 451 27.55 -12.59 -9.70
N VAL A 452 26.68 -13.18 -8.91
CA VAL A 452 26.31 -14.60 -8.93
C VAL A 452 24.80 -14.73 -8.93
N ASN A 453 24.28 -15.80 -9.54
CA ASN A 453 22.87 -16.12 -9.42
C ASN A 453 22.57 -16.75 -8.05
N TYR A 454 21.28 -16.85 -7.70
CA TYR A 454 20.86 -17.35 -6.40
C TYR A 454 21.30 -18.81 -6.13
N GLN A 455 21.30 -19.67 -7.15
CA GLN A 455 21.75 -21.07 -7.01
C GLN A 455 23.26 -21.15 -6.72
N GLN A 456 24.05 -20.32 -7.40
CA GLN A 456 25.49 -20.19 -7.13
C GLN A 456 25.75 -19.64 -5.72
N ALA A 457 24.94 -18.67 -5.26
CA ALA A 457 25.03 -18.14 -3.90
C ALA A 457 24.70 -19.20 -2.83
N LEU A 458 23.78 -20.12 -3.13
CA LEU A 458 23.50 -21.31 -2.33
C LEU A 458 24.57 -22.41 -2.48
N GLY A 459 25.64 -22.20 -3.25
CA GLY A 459 26.68 -23.20 -3.46
C GLY A 459 26.27 -24.38 -4.36
N GLY A 460 25.19 -24.23 -5.14
CA GLY A 460 24.83 -25.16 -6.21
C GLY A 460 25.76 -25.02 -7.42
N SER A 461 25.97 -26.11 -8.15
CA SER A 461 26.53 -26.07 -9.52
C SER A 461 25.44 -25.60 -10.50
N VAL A 462 25.83 -24.85 -11.54
CA VAL A 462 24.91 -24.35 -12.59
C VAL A 462 24.53 -25.46 -13.55
#